data_AF-A0A7S3I4G1-F1
#
_entry.id   AF-A0A7S3I4G1-F1
#
_cell.length_a   1.000
_cell.length_b   1.000
_cell.length_c   1.000
_cell.angle_alpha   90.00
_cell.angle_beta   90.00
_cell.angle_gamma   90.00
#
_symmetry.space_group_name_H-M   'P 1'
#
loop_
_entity.id
_entity.type
_entity.pdbx_description
1 polymer ?
#
loop_
_entity_poly.entity_id
_entity_poly.type
_entity_poly.pdbx_seq_one_letter_code
_entity_poly.pdbx_strand_id
1 'polypeptide(L)'
;MALCTVAGIGGGGIAISMLEAFFKFDTKPAVAISAFSILVCTTMRFFYNFATKHPQKKHMNVLDYSLASIMMPTTLAGSQIGGFILLIFPALYINIALTLLLAFLTYMSFKKGMQLDAKEKAAKAAKAQ
;
A
#
# COMPACT_ATOMS: atom_id res chain seq x y z
N MET A 1 -2.52 -9.47 2.33
CA MET A 1 -2.76 -8.56 1.18
C MET A 1 -4.15 -7.93 1.16
N ALA A 2 -5.24 -8.69 1.37
CA ALA A 2 -6.61 -8.16 1.27
C ALA A 2 -6.85 -6.85 2.07
N LEU A 3 -6.46 -6.80 3.34
CA LEU A 3 -6.59 -5.61 4.18
C LEU A 3 -5.78 -4.41 3.66
N CYS A 4 -4.55 -4.66 3.17
CA CYS A 4 -3.70 -3.62 2.60
C CYS A 4 -4.31 -3.02 1.33
N THR A 5 -4.86 -3.88 0.47
CA THR A 5 -5.52 -3.46 -0.78
C THR A 5 -6.78 -2.63 -0.50
N VAL A 6 -7.57 -2.98 0.53
CA VAL A 6 -8.72 -2.17 0.97
C VAL A 6 -8.26 -0.80 1.50
N ALA A 7 -7.14 -0.78 2.22
CA ALA A 7 -6.53 0.46 2.70
C ALA A 7 -5.79 1.27 1.61
N GLY A 8 -5.77 0.80 0.35
CA GLY A 8 -5.13 1.48 -0.77
C GLY A 8 -3.59 1.44 -0.75
N ILE A 9 -3.00 0.62 0.12
CA ILE A 9 -1.56 0.46 0.28
C ILE A 9 -1.17 -0.85 -0.40
N GLY A 10 -0.19 -0.81 -1.31
CA GLY A 10 0.26 -1.99 -2.07
C GLY A 10 0.74 -3.18 -1.20
N GLY A 11 0.91 -3.01 0.12
CA GLY A 11 1.15 -4.11 1.06
C GLY A 11 2.55 -4.73 1.01
N GLY A 12 3.42 -4.24 0.11
CA GLY A 12 4.74 -4.82 -0.13
C GLY A 12 5.64 -4.88 1.09
N GLY A 13 5.72 -3.79 1.86
CA GLY A 13 6.55 -3.73 3.07
C GLY A 13 6.12 -4.72 4.15
N ILE A 14 4.81 -4.91 4.32
CA ILE A 14 4.27 -5.87 5.30
C ILE A 14 4.52 -7.31 4.84
N ALA A 15 4.37 -7.59 3.55
CA ALA A 15 4.62 -8.93 3.00
C ALA A 15 6.10 -9.33 3.08
N ILE A 16 7.02 -8.40 2.85
CA ILE A 16 8.46 -8.65 3.00
C ILE A 16 8.79 -8.98 4.46
N SER A 17 8.36 -8.14 5.41
CA SER A 17 8.60 -8.39 6.84
C SER A 17 7.98 -9.70 7.33
N MET A 18 6.81 -10.10 6.82
CA MET A 18 6.20 -11.40 7.14
C MET A 18 7.00 -12.57 6.55
N LEU A 19 7.46 -12.49 5.30
CA LEU A 19 8.26 -13.55 4.67
C LEU A 19 9.59 -13.76 5.39
N GLU A 20 10.25 -12.68 5.80
CA GLU A 20 11.51 -12.75 6.54
C GLU A 20 11.31 -13.31 7.96
N ALA A 21 10.28 -12.85 8.68
CA ALA A 21 10.02 -13.26 10.06
C ALA A 21 9.60 -14.73 10.18
N PHE A 22 8.73 -15.21 9.29
CA PHE A 22 8.19 -16.58 9.38
C PHE A 22 9.04 -17.62 8.64
N PHE A 23 9.64 -17.26 7.51
CA PHE A 23 10.32 -18.24 6.66
C PHE A 23 11.85 -18.09 6.62
N LYS A 24 12.44 -17.08 7.31
CA LYS A 24 13.89 -16.79 7.28
C LYS A 24 14.46 -16.72 5.86
N PHE A 25 13.64 -16.26 4.91
CA PHE A 25 14.09 -16.05 3.53
C PHE A 25 15.15 -14.93 3.49
N ASP A 26 16.10 -15.04 2.56
CA ASP A 26 17.00 -13.95 2.24
C ASP A 26 16.20 -12.73 1.73
N THR A 27 16.62 -11.53 2.10
CA THR A 27 15.88 -10.28 1.82
C THR A 27 15.64 -10.07 0.33
N LYS A 28 16.60 -10.47 -0.52
CA LYS A 28 16.49 -10.26 -1.98
C LYS A 28 15.35 -11.09 -2.62
N PRO A 29 15.26 -12.42 -2.41
CA PRO A 29 14.14 -13.20 -2.91
C PRO A 29 12.80 -12.83 -2.25
N ALA A 30 12.79 -12.44 -0.98
CA ALA A 30 11.55 -11.99 -0.31
C ALA A 30 10.96 -10.74 -0.98
N VAL A 31 11.80 -9.77 -1.37
CA VAL A 31 11.35 -8.58 -2.12
C VAL A 31 10.82 -8.94 -3.50
N ALA A 32 11.48 -9.86 -4.21
CA ALA A 32 11.02 -10.31 -5.53
C ALA A 32 9.63 -10.98 -5.47
N ILE A 33 9.42 -11.87 -4.49
CA ILE A 33 8.12 -12.54 -4.27
C ILE A 33 7.05 -11.51 -3.91
N SER A 34 7.37 -10.54 -3.06
CA SER A 34 6.44 -9.46 -2.70
C SER A 34 6.03 -8.63 -3.92
N ALA A 35 6.99 -8.19 -4.74
CA ALA A 35 6.71 -7.43 -5.96
C ALA A 35 5.81 -8.21 -6.94
N PHE A 36 6.07 -9.52 -7.11
CA PHE A 36 5.23 -10.39 -7.92
C PHE A 36 3.81 -10.51 -7.35
N SER A 37 3.66 -10.66 -6.03
CA SER A 37 2.35 -10.70 -5.39
C SER A 37 1.57 -9.41 -5.58
N ILE A 38 2.22 -8.24 -5.50
CA ILE A 38 1.58 -6.93 -5.73
C ILE A 38 1.10 -6.83 -7.18
N LEU A 39 1.93 -7.25 -8.13
CA LEU A 39 1.58 -7.27 -9.56
C LEU A 39 0.32 -8.12 -9.78
N VAL A 40 0.30 -9.36 -9.29
CA VAL A 40 -0.84 -10.26 -9.45
C VAL A 40 -2.11 -9.67 -8.82
N CYS A 41 -2.03 -9.18 -7.59
CA CYS A 41 -3.18 -8.59 -6.90
C CYS A 41 -3.72 -7.34 -7.64
N THR A 42 -2.83 -6.48 -8.14
CA THR A 42 -3.21 -5.24 -8.84
C THR A 42 -3.82 -5.54 -10.19
N THR A 43 -3.24 -6.47 -10.96
CA THR A 43 -3.76 -6.92 -12.25
C THR A 43 -5.13 -7.55 -12.09
N MET A 44 -5.32 -8.45 -11.12
CA MET A 44 -6.62 -9.06 -10.84
C MET A 44 -7.66 -8.00 -10.44
N ARG A 45 -7.28 -7.02 -9.61
CA ARG A 45 -8.17 -5.92 -9.22
C ARG A 45 -8.53 -5.03 -10.41
N PHE A 46 -7.58 -4.77 -11.30
CA PHE A 46 -7.82 -4.02 -12.52
C PHE A 46 -8.84 -4.73 -13.40
N PHE A 47 -8.63 -6.02 -13.71
CA PHE A 47 -9.59 -6.79 -14.50
C PHE A 47 -10.97 -6.89 -13.85
N TYR A 48 -11.03 -7.09 -12.53
CA TYR A 48 -12.29 -7.15 -11.80
C TYR A 48 -13.05 -5.81 -11.79
N ASN A 49 -12.34 -4.68 -11.73
CA ASN A 49 -12.95 -3.34 -11.68
C ASN A 49 -12.99 -2.64 -13.04
N PHE A 50 -12.49 -3.26 -14.11
CA PHE A 50 -12.37 -2.66 -15.44
C PHE A 50 -13.74 -2.28 -16.03
N ALA A 51 -14.75 -3.11 -15.78
CA ALA A 51 -16.12 -2.90 -16.27
C ALA A 51 -17.07 -2.27 -15.23
N THR A 52 -16.59 -1.96 -14.03
CA THR A 52 -17.43 -1.43 -12.96
C THR A 52 -17.63 0.08 -13.14
N LYS A 53 -18.87 0.49 -13.41
CA LYS A 53 -19.25 1.90 -13.60
C LYS A 53 -19.52 2.59 -12.27
N HIS A 54 -19.17 3.87 -12.19
CA HIS A 54 -19.34 4.65 -10.96
C HIS A 54 -20.85 4.89 -10.67
N PRO A 55 -21.36 4.59 -9.46
CA PRO A 55 -22.79 4.68 -9.15
C PRO A 55 -23.39 6.10 -9.18
N GLN A 56 -22.56 7.15 -9.15
CA GLN A 56 -22.99 8.56 -9.19
C GLN A 56 -22.69 9.28 -10.52
N LYS A 57 -21.81 8.75 -11.38
CA LYS A 57 -21.43 9.35 -12.66
C LYS A 57 -21.42 8.29 -13.75
N LYS A 58 -22.51 8.23 -14.53
CA LYS A 58 -22.81 7.18 -15.53
C LYS A 58 -21.75 7.06 -16.66
N HIS A 59 -20.92 8.09 -16.85
CA HIS A 59 -19.85 8.16 -17.86
C HIS A 59 -18.43 7.96 -17.30
N MET A 60 -18.27 7.75 -15.99
CA MET A 60 -16.96 7.49 -15.37
C MET A 60 -16.89 6.05 -14.87
N ASN A 61 -15.75 5.39 -15.10
CA ASN A 61 -15.43 4.12 -14.48
C ASN A 61 -15.08 4.36 -12.99
N VAL A 62 -15.20 3.32 -12.16
CA VAL A 62 -14.76 3.39 -10.75
C VAL A 62 -13.26 3.71 -10.63
N LEU A 63 -12.49 3.39 -11.67
CA LEU A 63 -11.08 3.75 -11.78
C LEU A 63 -10.90 5.13 -12.42
N ASP A 64 -10.33 6.07 -11.67
CA ASP A 64 -9.93 7.38 -12.20
C ASP A 64 -8.60 7.27 -12.95
N TYR A 65 -8.70 7.14 -14.27
CA TYR A 65 -7.56 7.03 -15.17
C TYR A 65 -6.72 8.32 -15.23
N SER A 66 -7.31 9.47 -14.95
CA SER A 66 -6.60 10.76 -14.97
C SER A 66 -5.65 10.85 -13.77
N LEU A 67 -6.14 10.47 -12.58
CA LEU A 67 -5.32 10.37 -11.39
C LEU A 67 -4.26 9.27 -11.52
N ALA A 68 -4.63 8.11 -12.09
CA ALA A 68 -3.70 7.02 -12.33
C ALA A 68 -2.54 7.43 -13.25
N SER A 69 -2.81 8.22 -14.30
CA SER A 69 -1.79 8.70 -15.23
C SER A 69 -0.78 9.66 -14.57
N ILE A 70 -1.19 10.40 -13.53
CA ILE A 70 -0.30 11.29 -12.77
C ILE A 70 0.50 10.50 -11.72
N MET A 71 -0.12 9.50 -11.10
CA MET A 71 0.51 8.68 -10.05
C MET A 71 1.51 7.66 -10.61
N MET A 72 1.27 7.14 -11.83
CA MET A 72 2.10 6.14 -12.49
C MET A 72 3.58 6.56 -12.65
N PRO A 73 3.92 7.73 -13.23
CA PRO A 73 5.32 8.12 -13.42
C PRO A 73 6.08 8.29 -12.10
N THR A 74 5.44 8.91 -11.10
CA THR A 74 6.05 9.11 -9.78
C THR A 74 6.31 7.78 -9.07
N THR A 75 5.39 6.83 -9.20
CA THR A 75 5.52 5.49 -8.60
C THR A 75 6.62 4.69 -9.31
N LEU A 76 6.70 4.77 -10.65
CA LEU A 76 7.72 4.09 -11.43
C LEU A 76 9.12 4.63 -11.10
N ALA A 77 9.29 5.96 -11.09
CA ALA A 77 10.56 6.59 -10.74
C ALA A 77 11.02 6.19 -9.32
N GLY A 78 10.11 6.22 -8.35
CA GLY A 78 10.40 5.79 -6.97
C GLY A 78 10.80 4.32 -6.87
N SER A 79 10.07 3.43 -7.57
CA SER A 79 10.38 2.00 -7.60
C SER A 79 11.74 1.71 -8.22
N GLN A 80 12.12 2.45 -9.26
CA GLN A 80 13.37 2.23 -9.98
C GLN A 80 14.57 2.69 -9.14
N ILE A 81 14.48 3.87 -8.51
CA ILE A 81 15.48 4.36 -7.55
C ILE A 81 15.60 3.39 -6.37
N GLY A 82 14.48 2.96 -5.79
CA GLY A 82 14.46 1.98 -4.70
C GLY A 82 15.06 0.63 -5.08
N GLY A 83 14.86 0.17 -6.33
CA GLY A 83 15.47 -1.04 -6.86
C GLY A 83 16.99 -0.97 -6.94
N PHE A 84 17.55 0.18 -7.33
CA PHE A 84 19.01 0.38 -7.30
C PHE A 84 19.56 0.36 -5.87
N ILE A 85 18.86 0.98 -4.91
CA ILE A 85 19.24 0.98 -3.50
C ILE A 85 19.24 -0.44 -2.94
N LEU A 86 18.23 -1.26 -3.29
CA LEU A 86 18.13 -2.67 -2.88
C LEU A 86 19.30 -3.53 -3.40
N LEU A 87 19.82 -3.21 -4.59
CA LEU A 87 20.94 -3.95 -5.18
C LEU A 87 22.28 -3.61 -4.52
N ILE A 88 22.49 -2.31 -4.23
CA ILE A 88 23.77 -1.76 -3.74
C ILE A 88 23.94 -2.00 -2.23
N PHE A 89 22.88 -1.89 -1.44
CA PHE A 89 22.98 -1.99 0.02
C PHE A 89 22.91 -3.43 0.54
N PRO A 90 23.64 -3.77 1.62
CA PRO A 90 23.50 -5.05 2.30
C PRO A 90 22.10 -5.22 2.92
N ALA A 91 21.58 -6.45 2.89
CA ALA A 91 20.24 -6.82 3.37
C ALA A 91 19.93 -6.33 4.80
N LEU A 92 20.92 -6.33 5.70
CA LEU A 92 20.76 -5.94 7.10
C LEU A 92 20.28 -4.49 7.25
N TYR A 93 20.86 -3.56 6.46
CA TYR A 93 20.51 -2.14 6.53
C TYR A 93 19.10 -1.89 6.00
N ILE A 94 18.70 -2.61 4.96
CA ILE A 94 17.37 -2.53 4.37
C ILE A 94 16.32 -3.02 5.36
N ASN A 95 16.59 -4.10 6.09
CA ASN A 95 15.65 -4.63 7.09
C ASN A 95 15.48 -3.71 8.29
N ILE A 96 16.55 -3.06 8.74
CA ILE A 96 16.46 -2.05 9.81
C ILE A 96 15.64 -0.85 9.33
N ALA A 97 15.92 -0.34 8.12
CA ALA A 97 15.18 0.77 7.53
C ALA A 97 13.68 0.42 7.34
N LEU A 98 13.39 -0.79 6.85
CA LEU A 98 12.03 -1.29 6.66
C LEU A 98 11.29 -1.39 8.01
N THR A 99 11.94 -1.93 9.04
CA THR A 99 11.35 -2.07 10.38
C THR A 99 11.04 -0.71 10.99
N LEU A 100 11.96 0.25 10.91
CA LEU A 100 11.74 1.61 11.40
C LEU A 100 10.62 2.33 10.63
N LEU A 101 10.58 2.15 9.31
CA LEU A 101 9.52 2.71 8.47
C LEU A 101 8.16 2.11 8.84
N LEU A 102 8.05 0.80 9.04
CA LEU A 102 6.82 0.15 9.47
C LEU A 102 6.40 0.61 10.86
N ALA A 103 7.32 0.78 11.80
CA ALA A 103 7.03 1.31 13.13
C ALA A 103 6.48 2.75 13.05
N PHE A 104 7.12 3.60 12.26
CA PHE A 104 6.67 4.98 12.05
C PHE A 104 5.29 5.05 11.37
N LEU A 105 5.07 4.26 10.32
CA LEU A 105 3.78 4.16 9.62
C LEU A 105 2.68 3.65 10.54
N THR A 106 2.99 2.65 11.39
CA THR A 106 2.07 2.14 12.41
C THR A 106 1.66 3.24 13.38
N TYR A 107 2.62 3.99 13.91
CA TYR A 107 2.34 5.11 14.82
C TYR A 107 1.50 6.22 14.15
N MET A 108 1.86 6.61 12.92
CA MET A 108 1.12 7.62 12.17
C MET A 108 -0.31 7.16 11.85
N SER A 109 -0.48 5.88 11.50
CA SER A 109 -1.79 5.29 11.19
C SER A 109 -2.65 5.18 12.45
N PHE A 110 -2.07 4.80 13.58
CA PHE A 110 -2.77 4.75 14.86
C PHE A 110 -3.25 6.14 15.29
N LYS A 111 -2.39 7.17 15.18
CA LYS A 111 -2.77 8.56 15.49
C LYS A 111 -3.88 9.07 14.57
N LYS A 112 -3.80 8.80 13.26
CA LYS A 112 -4.87 9.16 12.31
C LYS A 112 -6.16 8.41 12.61
N GLY A 113 -6.08 7.14 12.99
CA GLY A 113 -7.23 6.33 13.41
C GLY A 113 -7.94 6.94 14.62
N MET A 114 -7.21 7.26 15.68
CA MET A 114 -7.77 7.91 16.87
C MET A 114 -8.40 9.28 16.55
N GLN A 115 -7.78 10.06 15.67
CA GLN A 115 -8.33 11.34 15.23
C GLN A 115 -9.62 11.18 14.42
N LEU A 116 -9.73 10.13 13.60
CA LEU A 116 -10.95 9.82 12.85
C LEU A 116 -12.06 9.41 13.81
N ASP A 117 -11.78 8.51 14.75
CA ASP A 117 -12.74 8.07 15.79
C ASP A 117 -13.27 9.24 16.64
N ALA A 118 -12.40 10.18 17.02
CA ALA A 118 -12.79 11.37 17.75
C ALA A 118 -13.71 12.28 16.92
N LYS A 119 -13.41 12.45 15.63
CA LYS A 119 -14.25 13.24 14.70
C LYS A 119 -15.58 12.56 14.41
N GLU A 120 -15.62 11.24 14.29
CA GLU A 120 -16.86 10.49 14.08
C GLU A 120 -17.76 10.51 15.31
N LYS A 121 -17.20 10.44 16.53
CA LYS A 121 -17.97 10.61 17.77
C LYS A 121 -18.54 12.03 17.91
N ALA A 122 -17.77 13.06 17.57
CA ALA A 122 -18.24 14.45 17.57
C ALA A 122 -19.33 14.70 16.51
N ALA A 123 -19.17 14.14 15.30
CA ALA A 123 -20.16 14.25 14.24
C ALA A 123 -21.45 13.46 14.53
N LYS A 124 -21.37 12.32 15.23
CA LYS A 124 -22.55 11.58 15.72
C LYS A 124 -23.26 12.32 16.85
N ALA A 125 -22.53 12.98 17.76
CA ALA A 125 -23.12 13.81 18.80
C ALA A 125 -23.83 15.05 18.21
N ALA A 126 -23.25 15.68 17.17
CA ALA A 126 -23.84 16.83 16.49
C ALA A 126 -25.03 16.49 15.56
N LYS A 127 -25.19 15.23 15.14
CA LYS A 127 -26.37 14.74 14.39
C LYS A 127 -27.48 14.20 15.29
N ALA A 128 -27.24 14.09 16.60
CA ALA A 128 -28.21 13.63 17.59
C ALA A 128 -28.89 14.79 18.34
N GLN A 129 -28.53 16.04 18.03
CA GLN A 129 -29.26 17.27 18.35
C GLN A 129 -30.03 17.74 17.11
#